data_AF-A0A7C2QN09-F1
#
_entry.id   AF-A0A7C2QN09-F1
#
_cell.length_a   1.000
_cell.length_b   1.000
_cell.length_c   1.000
_cell.angle_alpha   90.00
_cell.angle_beta   90.00
_cell.angle_gamma   90.00
#
_symmetry.space_group_name_H-M   'P 1'
#
loop_
_entity.id
_entity.type
_entity.pdbx_description
1 polymer ?
#
loop_
_entity_poly.entity_id
_entity_poly.type
_entity_poly.pdbx_seq_one_letter_code
_entity_poly.pdbx_strand_id
1 'polypeptide(L)'
;PELERAARHDLEVARFYIKRKKWKAAEGRLQAIVRDHPAFSRIAEVYFLLGEVYRHTGRRDLAIELYSRVIEEFPTHEFAEQARERLRSMGASPTKGGA
;
A
#
# COMPACT_ATOMS: atom_id res chain seq x y z
N PRO A 1 2.01 -0.20 22.05
CA PRO A 1 0.74 0.56 21.90
C PRO A 1 -0.39 -0.33 21.35
N GLU A 2 -1.61 -0.19 21.87
CA GLU A 2 -2.78 -0.98 21.43
C GLU A 2 -3.11 -0.75 19.95
N LEU A 3 -2.92 0.49 19.48
CA LEU A 3 -3.09 0.89 18.08
C LEU A 3 -2.21 0.09 17.11
N GLU A 4 -1.01 -0.30 17.53
CA GLU A 4 -0.10 -1.10 16.69
C GLU A 4 -0.54 -2.56 16.59
N ARG A 5 -1.23 -3.09 17.62
CA ARG A 5 -1.76 -4.46 17.59
C ARG A 5 -2.93 -4.58 16.64
N ALA A 6 -3.84 -3.60 16.64
CA ALA A 6 -4.98 -3.54 15.72
C ALA A 6 -4.51 -3.45 14.26
N ALA A 7 -3.62 -2.50 13.96
CA ALA A 7 -3.04 -2.34 12.61
C ALA A 7 -2.34 -3.62 12.12
N ARG A 8 -1.59 -4.30 13.01
CA ARG A 8 -0.94 -5.57 12.69
C ARG A 8 -1.96 -6.65 12.34
N HIS A 9 -3.02 -6.78 13.14
CA HIS A 9 -4.07 -7.75 12.87
C HIS A 9 -4.76 -7.50 11.53
N ASP A 10 -5.16 -6.25 11.26
CA ASP A 10 -5.79 -5.90 9.97
C ASP A 10 -4.85 -6.13 8.78
N LEU A 11 -3.55 -5.89 8.94
CA LEU A 11 -2.56 -6.18 7.91
C LEU A 11 -2.48 -7.69 7.61
N GLU A 12 -2.49 -8.53 8.64
CA GLU A 12 -2.49 -10.00 8.46
C GLU A 12 -3.75 -10.48 7.75
N VAL A 13 -4.92 -9.92 8.11
CA VAL A 13 -6.19 -10.21 7.46
C VAL A 13 -6.18 -9.74 5.99
N ALA A 14 -5.66 -8.54 5.71
CA ALA A 14 -5.51 -8.03 4.36
C ALA A 14 -4.63 -8.94 3.49
N ARG A 15 -3.47 -9.37 4.01
CA ARG A 15 -2.56 -10.32 3.34
C ARG A 15 -3.26 -11.63 3.01
N PHE A 16 -4.06 -12.15 3.94
CA PHE A 16 -4.85 -13.36 3.71
C PHE A 16 -5.86 -13.17 2.57
N TYR A 17 -6.56 -12.03 2.53
CA TYR A 17 -7.47 -11.72 1.43
C TYR A 17 -6.75 -11.54 0.09
N ILE A 18 -5.59 -10.89 0.06
CA ILE A 18 -4.74 -10.73 -1.14
C ILE A 18 -4.33 -12.11 -1.68
N LYS A 19 -3.85 -13.01 -0.82
CA LYS A 19 -3.50 -14.39 -1.22
C LYS A 19 -4.67 -15.13 -1.86
N ARG A 20 -5.91 -14.83 -1.44
CA ARG A 20 -7.15 -15.38 -2.01
C ARG A 20 -7.72 -14.55 -3.17
N LYS A 21 -6.98 -13.56 -3.67
CA LYS A 21 -7.41 -12.60 -4.72
C LYS A 21 -8.71 -11.86 -4.38
N LYS A 22 -9.03 -11.73 -3.08
CA LYS A 22 -10.20 -10.99 -2.57
C LYS A 22 -9.85 -9.52 -2.40
N TRP A 23 -9.61 -8.83 -3.51
CA TRP A 23 -9.06 -7.47 -3.52
C TRP A 23 -9.93 -6.45 -2.76
N LYS A 24 -11.26 -6.43 -2.96
CA LYS A 24 -12.16 -5.51 -2.26
C LYS A 24 -12.15 -5.69 -0.73
N ALA A 25 -12.01 -6.92 -0.25
CA ALA A 25 -11.95 -7.19 1.19
C ALA A 25 -10.60 -6.77 1.78
N ALA A 26 -9.51 -6.97 1.04
CA ALA A 26 -8.19 -6.48 1.43
C ALA A 26 -8.12 -4.96 1.46
N GLU A 27 -8.72 -4.29 0.48
CA GLU A 27 -8.79 -2.84 0.39
C GLU A 27 -9.33 -2.21 1.67
N GLY A 28 -10.52 -2.63 2.12
CA GLY A 28 -11.15 -2.04 3.30
C GLY A 28 -10.30 -2.18 4.56
N ARG A 29 -9.56 -3.29 4.69
CA ARG A 29 -8.63 -3.53 5.80
C ARG A 29 -7.43 -2.60 5.74
N LEU A 30 -6.81 -2.48 4.57
CA LEU A 30 -5.63 -1.63 4.39
C LEU A 30 -5.98 -0.13 4.52
N GLN A 31 -7.12 0.30 3.99
CA GLN A 31 -7.62 1.68 4.13
C GLN A 31 -7.88 2.05 5.59
N ALA A 32 -8.44 1.12 6.39
CA ALA A 32 -8.62 1.34 7.82
C ALA A 32 -7.27 1.60 8.52
N ILE A 33 -6.23 0.83 8.18
CA ILE A 33 -4.88 1.04 8.75
C ILE A 33 -4.32 2.41 8.35
N VAL A 34 -4.43 2.81 7.08
CA VAL A 34 -3.94 4.11 6.62
C VAL A 34 -4.64 5.27 7.32
N ARG A 35 -5.96 5.16 7.53
CA ARG A 35 -6.77 6.20 8.17
C ARG A 35 -6.55 6.28 9.68
N ASP A 36 -6.62 5.13 10.35
CA ASP A 36 -6.70 5.06 11.81
C ASP A 36 -5.30 4.89 12.45
N HIS A 37 -4.32 4.41 11.68
CA HIS A 37 -2.99 4.07 12.15
C HIS A 37 -1.87 4.55 11.19
N PRO A 38 -1.81 5.84 10.82
CA PRO A 38 -0.80 6.35 9.89
C PRO A 38 0.64 6.22 10.43
N ALA A 39 0.83 6.19 11.75
CA ALA A 39 2.12 5.99 12.41
C ALA A 39 2.49 4.51 12.62
N PHE A 40 1.78 3.58 11.98
CA PHE A 40 2.07 2.16 12.09
C PHE A 40 3.50 1.84 11.60
N SER A 41 4.25 1.06 12.36
CA SER A 41 5.64 0.70 12.04
C SER A 41 5.82 0.03 10.67
N ARG A 42 4.76 -0.57 10.12
CA ARG A 42 4.78 -1.21 8.79
C ARG A 42 3.91 -0.47 7.77
N ILE A 43 3.70 0.84 7.95
CA ILE A 43 2.84 1.61 7.05
C ILE A 43 3.34 1.59 5.60
N ALA A 44 4.66 1.54 5.38
CA ALA A 44 5.25 1.37 4.04
C ALA A 44 4.74 0.11 3.31
N GLU A 45 4.60 -1.00 4.05
CA GLU A 45 4.02 -2.23 3.52
C GLU A 45 2.54 -2.06 3.19
N VAL A 46 1.78 -1.40 4.08
CA VAL A 46 0.35 -1.16 3.90
C VAL A 46 0.09 -0.35 2.63
N TYR A 47 0.84 0.73 2.42
CA TYR A 47 0.75 1.54 1.21
C TYR A 47 1.06 0.71 -0.04
N PHE A 48 2.14 -0.08 -0.02
CA PHE A 48 2.50 -0.93 -1.15
C PHE A 48 1.41 -1.96 -1.48
N LEU A 49 0.91 -2.67 -0.46
CA LEU A 49 -0.15 -3.67 -0.64
C LEU A 49 -1.46 -3.04 -1.11
N LEU A 50 -1.80 -1.84 -0.63
CA LEU A 50 -2.99 -1.12 -1.09
C LEU A 50 -2.82 -0.67 -2.55
N GLY A 51 -1.61 -0.26 -2.94
CA GLY A 51 -1.24 -0.04 -4.34
C GLY A 51 -1.43 -1.29 -5.21
N GLU A 52 -0.99 -2.46 -4.74
CA GLU A 52 -1.20 -3.73 -5.45
C GLU A 52 -2.70 -4.06 -5.60
N VAL A 53 -3.50 -3.82 -4.55
CA VAL A 53 -4.95 -3.99 -4.58
C VAL A 53 -5.59 -3.05 -5.61
N TYR A 54 -5.19 -1.79 -5.66
CA TYR A 54 -5.68 -0.83 -6.65
C TYR A 54 -5.28 -1.21 -8.07
N ARG A 55 -4.03 -1.64 -8.28
CA ARG A 55 -3.53 -2.16 -9.56
C ARG A 55 -4.37 -3.34 -10.04
N HIS A 56 -4.67 -4.30 -9.16
CA HIS A 56 -5.48 -5.47 -9.49
C HIS A 56 -6.97 -5.19 -9.69
N THR A 57 -7.47 -4.08 -9.14
CA THR A 57 -8.88 -3.66 -9.29
C THR A 57 -9.09 -2.66 -10.42
N GLY A 58 -8.06 -2.41 -11.24
CA GLY A 58 -8.13 -1.48 -12.38
C GLY A 58 -8.01 0.00 -12.03
N ARG A 59 -7.76 0.33 -10.75
CA ARG A 59 -7.59 1.70 -10.26
C ARG A 59 -6.13 2.11 -10.36
N ARG A 60 -5.67 2.28 -11.60
CA ARG A 60 -4.27 2.50 -11.93
C ARG A 60 -3.72 3.80 -11.32
N ASP A 61 -4.47 4.89 -11.35
CA ASP A 61 -4.00 6.19 -10.84
C ASP A 61 -3.75 6.15 -9.33
N LEU A 62 -4.67 5.56 -8.56
CA LEU A 62 -4.50 5.37 -7.12
C LEU A 62 -3.35 4.43 -6.79
N ALA A 63 -3.10 3.41 -7.63
CA ALA A 63 -1.94 2.54 -7.46
C ALA A 63 -0.63 3.32 -7.64
N ILE A 64 -0.55 4.15 -8.69
CA ILE A 64 0.62 5.00 -8.96
C ILE A 64 0.88 5.96 -7.80
N GLU A 65 -0.17 6.61 -7.30
CA GLU A 65 -0.07 7.53 -6.16
C GLU A 65 0.52 6.83 -4.93
N LEU A 66 -0.01 5.66 -4.56
CA LEU A 66 0.47 4.91 -3.39
C LEU A 66 1.90 4.40 -3.57
N TYR A 67 2.27 3.89 -4.74
CA TYR A 67 3.65 3.50 -5.00
C TYR A 67 4.60 4.69 -4.93
N SER A 68 4.19 5.84 -5.47
CA SER A 68 4.98 7.08 -5.40
C SER A 68 5.18 7.50 -3.94
N ARG A 69 4.12 7.47 -3.15
CA ARG A 69 4.16 7.75 -1.71
C ARG A 69 5.14 6.86 -0.96
N VAL A 70 5.17 5.55 -1.25
CA VAL A 70 6.16 4.63 -0.64
C VAL A 70 7.59 5.05 -1.00
N ILE A 71 7.82 5.45 -2.25
CA ILE A 71 9.15 5.85 -2.73
C ILE A 71 9.59 7.17 -2.09
N GLU A 72 8.67 8.10 -1.89
CA GLU A 72 8.94 9.43 -1.32
C GLU A 72 9.12 9.36 0.20
N GLU A 73 8.23 8.67 0.91
CA GLU A 73 8.27 8.58 2.38
C GLU A 73 9.28 7.53 2.88
N PHE A 74 9.54 6.47 2.12
CA PHE A 74 10.39 5.35 2.52
C PHE A 74 11.46 4.99 1.49
N PRO A 75 12.28 5.95 1.00
CA PRO A 75 13.15 5.78 -0.17
C PRO A 75 14.20 4.67 -0.06
N THR A 76 14.57 4.26 1.16
CA THR A 76 15.56 3.21 1.44
C THR A 76 14.94 1.87 1.83
N HIS A 77 13.60 1.79 1.91
CA HIS A 77 12.88 0.60 2.34
C HIS A 77 12.67 -0.39 1.17
N GLU A 78 12.62 -1.69 1.45
CA GLU A 78 12.43 -2.73 0.42
C GLU A 78 11.21 -2.50 -0.48
N PHE A 79 10.10 -2.01 0.08
CA PHE A 79 8.88 -1.68 -0.64
C PHE A 79 9.02 -0.47 -1.57
N ALA A 80 9.97 0.44 -1.35
CA ALA A 80 10.23 1.52 -2.29
C ALA A 80 10.89 1.00 -3.56
N GLU A 81 11.81 0.05 -3.45
CA GLU A 81 12.39 -0.62 -4.62
C GLU A 81 11.33 -1.41 -5.39
N GLN A 82 10.47 -2.16 -4.68
CA GLN A 82 9.35 -2.87 -5.31
C GLN A 82 8.35 -1.89 -5.96
N ALA A 83 8.02 -0.79 -5.30
CA ALA A 83 7.14 0.26 -5.82
C ALA A 83 7.71 0.88 -7.11
N ARG A 84 9.02 1.15 -7.16
CA ARG A 84 9.71 1.64 -8.38
C ARG A 84 9.57 0.65 -9.51
N GLU A 85 9.77 -0.64 -9.23
CA GLU A 85 9.59 -1.70 -10.22
C GLU A 85 8.15 -1.77 -10.73
N ARG A 86 7.16 -1.69 -9.83
CA ARG A 86 5.74 -1.68 -10.20
C ARG A 86 5.39 -0.50 -11.09
N LEU A 87 5.85 0.70 -10.76
CA LEU A 87 5.66 1.89 -11.59
C LEU A 87 6.28 1.71 -12.98
N ARG A 88 7.53 1.25 -13.05
CA ARG A 88 8.21 0.95 -14.33
C ARG A 88 7.44 -0.09 -15.15
N SER A 89 6.98 -1.17 -14.53
CA SER A 89 6.20 -2.22 -15.19
C SER A 89 4.85 -1.72 -15.71
N MET A 90 4.26 -0.74 -15.02
CA MET A 90 3.05 -0.08 -15.51
C MET A 90 3.34 0.93 -16.62
N GLY A 91 4.58 1.38 -16.80
CA GLY A 91 4.92 2.52 -17.67
C GLY A 91 4.56 3.86 -17.03
N ALA A 92 4.59 3.93 -15.70
CA ALA A 92 4.38 5.13 -14.91
C ALA A 92 5.70 5.57 -14.25
N SER A 93 5.80 6.85 -13.93
CA SER A 93 6.89 7.39 -13.12
C SER A 93 6.36 7.73 -11.72
N PRO A 94 7.21 7.79 -10.69
CA PRO A 94 6.80 8.28 -9.38
C PRO A 94 6.28 9.70 -9.58
N THR A 95 4.97 9.88 -9.40
CA THR A 95 4.38 11.20 -9.42
C THR A 95 4.74 11.83 -8.09
N LYS A 96 5.51 12.93 -8.10
CA LYS A 96 5.56 13.79 -6.92
C LYS A 96 4.13 14.12 -6.57
N GLY A 97 3.67 13.69 -5.39
CA GLY A 97 2.31 13.95 -4.92
C GLY A 97 1.94 15.38 -5.26
N GLY A 98 0.91 15.54 -6.10
CA GLY A 98 0.40 16.85 -6.46
C GLY A 98 -0.05 17.56 -5.19
N ALA A 99 0.45 18.79 -5.05
CA ALA A 99 0.04 19.90 -4.17
C ALA A 99 -1.09 19.64 -3.15
#